data_AF-T1CGC7-F1
#
_entry.id   AF-T1CGC7-F1
#
_cell.length_a   1.000
_cell.length_b   1.000
_cell.length_c   1.000
_cell.angle_alpha   90.00
_cell.angle_beta   90.00
_cell.angle_gamma   90.00
#
_symmetry.space_group_name_H-M   'P 1'
#
loop_
_entity.id
_entity.type
_entity.pdbx_description
1 polymer ?
#
loop_
_entity_poly.entity_id
_entity_poly.type
_entity_poly.pdbx_seq_one_letter_code
_entity_poly.pdbx_strand_id
1 'polypeptide(L)'
;MQKKIGIPFYVAAPGSTFDFSLKTGNSIPIEERGEEEVLCIGDRRLAPESSHSRNPAFDVTPSKYVTAFITEYGLFDPSNLKALKARIDADLFMR
;
A
#
# COMPACT_ATOMS: atom_id res chain seq x y z
N MET A 1 8.45 8.92 8.11
CA MET A 1 9.87 9.18 8.48
C MET A 1 10.66 9.82 7.35
N GLN A 2 10.69 9.24 6.15
CA GLN A 2 11.53 9.70 5.02
C GLN A 2 11.31 11.16 4.60
N LYS A 3 10.06 11.62 4.50
CA LYS A 3 9.75 13.04 4.22
C LYS A 3 10.39 14.02 5.23
N LYS A 4 10.51 13.65 6.50
CA LYS A 4 11.07 14.53 7.54
C LYS A 4 12.58 14.75 7.36
N ILE A 5 13.26 13.81 6.69
CA ILE A 5 14.71 13.85 6.45
C ILE A 5 15.05 14.10 4.97
N GLY A 6 14.07 14.52 4.16
CA GLY A 6 14.28 14.91 2.77
C GLY A 6 14.57 13.77 1.80
N ILE A 7 14.32 12.51 2.18
CA ILE A 7 14.53 11.35 1.30
C ILE A 7 13.26 11.12 0.45
N PRO A 8 13.38 11.00 -0.89
CA PRO A 8 12.24 10.69 -1.76
C PRO A 8 11.74 9.27 -1.51
N PHE A 9 10.42 9.09 -1.51
CA PHE A 9 9.76 7.80 -1.29
C PHE A 9 9.00 7.39 -2.52
N TYR A 10 9.41 6.31 -3.17
CA TYR A 10 8.75 5.78 -4.36
C TYR A 10 7.95 4.53 -4.03
N VAL A 11 6.82 4.35 -4.70
CA VAL A 11 6.01 3.12 -4.63
C VAL A 11 6.04 2.46 -5.99
N ALA A 12 6.57 1.25 -6.07
CA ALA A 12 6.53 0.44 -7.29
C ALA A 12 5.33 -0.52 -7.22
N ALA A 13 4.39 -0.37 -8.15
CA ALA A 13 3.22 -1.24 -8.24
C ALA A 13 2.75 -1.30 -9.70
N PRO A 14 2.31 -2.46 -10.20
CA PRO A 14 1.76 -2.57 -11.54
C PRO A 14 0.44 -1.80 -11.64
N GLY A 15 0.05 -1.42 -12.86
CA GLY A 15 -1.21 -0.70 -13.12
C GLY A 15 -2.45 -1.42 -12.56
N SER A 16 -2.43 -2.76 -12.53
CA SER A 16 -3.51 -3.60 -11.98
C SER A 16 -3.74 -3.43 -10.47
N THR A 17 -2.78 -2.87 -9.73
CA THR A 17 -2.91 -2.65 -8.28
C THR A 17 -3.66 -1.34 -7.96
N PHE A 18 -3.87 -0.47 -8.94
CA PHE A 18 -4.56 0.80 -8.74
C PHE A 18 -6.08 0.63 -8.83
N ASP A 19 -6.77 0.88 -7.72
CA ASP A 19 -8.23 0.97 -7.69
C ASP A 19 -8.70 2.42 -7.86
N PHE A 20 -9.18 2.74 -9.06
CA PHE A 20 -9.72 4.07 -9.39
C PHE A 20 -11.19 4.29 -8.96
N SER A 21 -11.85 3.26 -8.42
CA SER A 21 -13.21 3.41 -7.86
C SER A 21 -13.19 4.09 -6.49
N LEU A 22 -12.07 3.99 -5.76
CA LEU A 22 -11.88 4.60 -4.45
C LEU A 22 -11.39 6.03 -4.56
N LYS A 23 -12.01 6.94 -3.79
CA LYS A 23 -11.61 8.35 -3.76
C LYS A 23 -10.44 8.62 -2.81
N THR A 24 -10.30 7.82 -1.75
CA THR A 24 -9.30 8.03 -0.69
C THR A 24 -8.84 6.69 -0.12
N GLY A 25 -7.62 6.66 0.41
CA GLY A 25 -7.08 5.48 1.09
C GLY A 25 -7.84 5.08 2.37
N ASN A 26 -8.61 5.98 2.97
CA ASN A 26 -9.43 5.67 4.16
C ASN A 26 -10.54 4.65 3.88
N SER A 27 -10.88 4.43 2.60
CA SER A 27 -11.88 3.46 2.17
C SER A 27 -11.26 2.08 1.90
N ILE A 28 -9.94 1.93 1.99
CA ILE A 28 -9.27 0.64 1.81
C ILE A 28 -9.51 -0.19 3.09
N PRO A 29 -10.14 -1.37 2.99
CA PRO A 29 -10.30 -2.24 4.14
C PRO A 29 -8.93 -2.76 4.60
N ILE A 30 -8.67 -2.67 5.91
CA ILE A 30 -7.43 -3.19 6.51
C ILE A 30 -7.72 -4.56 7.11
N GLU A 31 -7.04 -5.57 6.61
CA GLU A 31 -7.09 -6.93 7.15
C GLU A 31 -6.48 -6.95 8.57
N GLU A 32 -7.21 -7.52 9.52
CA GLU A 32 -6.72 -7.86 10.86
C GLU A 32 -6.49 -9.37 10.91
N ARG A 33 -5.25 -9.78 11.12
CA ARG A 33 -4.83 -11.19 11.18
C ARG A 33 -4.83 -11.69 12.62
N GLY A 34 -4.62 -12.99 12.81
CA GLY A 34 -4.59 -13.61 14.13
C GLY A 34 -3.49 -13.01 15.02
N GLU A 35 -3.78 -12.82 16.30
CA GLU A 35 -2.80 -12.27 17.26
C GLU A 35 -1.59 -13.18 17.46
N GLU A 36 -1.73 -14.48 17.19
CA GLU A 36 -0.67 -15.47 17.28
C GLU A 36 0.54 -15.16 16.38
N GLU A 37 0.35 -14.49 15.23
CA GLU A 37 1.48 -14.10 14.36
C GLU A 37 2.38 -13.03 15.01
N VAL A 38 1.87 -12.32 16.03
CA VAL A 38 2.63 -11.35 16.83
C VAL A 38 3.13 -11.97 18.11
N LEU A 39 2.33 -12.82 18.76
CA LEU A 39 2.65 -13.42 20.05
C LEU A 39 3.62 -14.62 19.94
N CYS A 40 3.65 -15.27 18.77
CA CYS A 40 4.41 -16.48 18.49
C CYS A 40 5.30 -16.34 17.25
N ILE A 41 6.38 -17.12 17.19
CA ILE A 41 7.15 -17.37 15.96
C ILE A 41 7.14 -18.88 15.72
N GLY A 42 6.49 -19.31 14.63
CA GLY A 42 6.12 -20.71 14.46
C GLY A 42 5.27 -21.19 15.64
N ASP A 43 5.57 -22.37 16.17
CA ASP A 43 4.82 -22.94 17.30
C ASP A 43 5.31 -22.46 18.68
N ARG A 44 6.22 -21.47 18.74
CA ARG A 44 6.81 -20.99 20.00
C ARG A 44 6.30 -19.61 20.38
N ARG A 45 5.66 -19.52 21.55
CA ARG A 45 5.25 -18.26 22.17
C ARG A 45 6.45 -17.45 22.69
N LEU A 46 6.48 -16.16 22.35
CA LEU A 46 7.50 -15.19 22.78
C LEU A 46 6.96 -14.16 23.76
N ALA A 47 5.69 -13.79 23.61
CA ALA A 47 5.02 -12.85 24.50
C ALA A 47 4.56 -13.54 25.79
N PRO A 48 4.41 -12.80 26.90
CA PRO A 48 3.79 -13.34 28.11
C PRO A 48 2.44 -14.00 27.85
N GLU A 49 2.10 -15.05 28.61
CA GLU A 49 0.85 -15.81 28.47
C GLU A 49 -0.41 -14.94 28.53
N SER A 50 -0.41 -13.88 29.34
CA SER A 50 -1.55 -12.97 29.50
C SER A 50 -1.60 -11.83 28.48
N SER A 51 -0.65 -11.75 27.54
CA SER A 51 -0.61 -10.69 26.53
C SER A 51 -1.57 -10.97 25.37
N HIS A 52 -2.20 -9.90 24.88
CA HIS A 52 -3.00 -9.87 23.66
C HIS A 52 -2.35 -8.95 22.62
N SER A 53 -2.73 -9.10 21.35
CA SER A 53 -2.18 -8.27 20.28
C SER A 53 -3.23 -7.74 19.31
N ARG A 54 -2.89 -6.64 18.63
CA ARG A 54 -3.50 -6.24 17.36
C ARG A 54 -2.55 -6.59 16.23
N ASN A 55 -3.10 -7.01 15.10
CA ASN A 55 -2.29 -7.41 13.96
C ASN A 55 -2.90 -6.91 12.63
N PRO A 56 -2.94 -5.59 12.42
CA PRO A 56 -3.29 -5.05 11.12
C PRO A 56 -2.19 -5.40 10.11
N ALA A 57 -2.55 -6.13 9.05
CA ALA A 57 -1.61 -6.61 8.05
C ALA A 57 -1.06 -5.50 7.14
N PHE A 58 -1.79 -4.37 7.06
CA PHE A 58 -1.47 -3.25 6.18
C PHE A 58 -1.67 -1.91 6.89
N ASP A 59 -0.99 -0.88 6.38
CA ASP A 59 -1.26 0.52 6.68
C ASP A 59 -1.51 1.31 5.38
N VAL A 60 -2.03 2.53 5.53
CA VAL A 60 -2.25 3.45 4.42
C VAL A 60 -1.22 4.57 4.52
N THR A 61 -0.38 4.70 3.48
CA THR A 61 0.51 5.85 3.34
C THR A 61 -0.17 6.96 2.53
N PRO A 62 -0.43 8.15 3.11
CA PRO A 62 -0.99 9.27 2.37
C PRO A 62 -0.11 9.70 1.18
N SER A 63 -0.75 10.02 0.05
CA SER A 63 -0.06 10.40 -1.20
C SER A 63 0.93 11.56 -1.05
N LYS A 64 0.69 12.50 -0.13
CA LYS A 64 1.60 13.62 0.19
C LYS A 64 2.99 13.20 0.72
N TYR A 65 3.18 11.92 1.04
CA TYR A 65 4.44 11.33 1.46
C TYR A 65 5.11 10.51 0.34
N VAL A 66 4.41 10.25 -0.76
CA VAL A 66 4.93 9.54 -1.93
C VAL A 66 5.45 10.57 -2.93
N THR A 67 6.65 10.33 -3.44
CA THR A 67 7.29 11.15 -4.48
C THR A 67 6.73 10.81 -5.85
N ALA A 68 6.69 9.53 -6.21
CA ALA A 68 6.04 9.06 -7.43
C ALA A 68 5.73 7.56 -7.37
N PHE A 69 4.81 7.13 -8.24
CA PHE A 69 4.51 5.74 -8.51
C PHE A 69 5.29 5.23 -9.72
N ILE A 70 5.96 4.09 -9.58
CA ILE A 70 6.66 3.40 -10.67
C ILE A 70 5.75 2.26 -11.15
N THR A 71 5.44 2.25 -12.44
CA THR A 71 4.58 1.24 -13.09
C THR A 71 5.23 0.76 -14.39
N GLU A 72 4.66 -0.25 -15.03
CA GLU A 72 5.03 -0.71 -16.37
C GLU A 72 4.81 0.36 -17.46
N TYR A 73 3.98 1.38 -17.18
CA TYR A 73 3.73 2.52 -18.08
C TYR A 73 4.65 3.73 -17.81
N GLY A 74 5.57 3.62 -16.86
CA GLY A 74 6.50 4.67 -16.47
C GLY A 74 6.24 5.24 -15.05
N LEU A 75 6.70 6.47 -14.84
CA LEU A 75 6.66 7.17 -13.56
C LEU A 75 5.48 8.15 -13.50
N PHE A 76 4.70 8.13 -12.42
CA PHE A 76 3.49 8.95 -12.26
C PHE A 76 3.46 9.72 -10.93
N ASP A 77 3.08 10.99 -11.01
CA ASP A 77 2.91 11.87 -9.85
C ASP A 77 1.62 11.51 -9.08
N PRO A 78 1.65 11.36 -7.73
CA PRO A 78 0.47 11.02 -6.94
C PRO A 78 -0.67 12.05 -7.01
N SER A 79 -0.39 13.30 -7.38
CA SER A 79 -1.40 14.35 -7.60
C SER A 79 -2.10 14.26 -8.95
N ASN A 80 -1.58 13.48 -9.90
CA ASN A 80 -2.13 13.35 -11.25
C ASN A 80 -2.07 11.92 -11.78
N LEU A 81 -2.97 11.06 -11.28
CA LEU A 81 -3.11 9.67 -11.74
C LEU A 81 -4.01 9.49 -12.98
N LYS A 82 -4.55 10.58 -13.55
CA LYS A 82 -5.38 10.50 -14.77
C LYS A 82 -4.60 9.94 -15.96
N ALA A 83 -3.33 10.34 -16.07
CA ALA A 83 -2.44 9.84 -17.13
C ALA A 83 -2.21 8.33 -17.00
N LEU A 84 -2.00 7.82 -15.78
CA LEU A 84 -1.87 6.38 -15.53
C LEU A 84 -3.15 5.64 -15.90
N LYS A 85 -4.32 6.13 -15.45
CA LYS A 85 -5.61 5.51 -15.78
C LYS A 85 -5.81 5.40 -17.29
N ALA A 86 -5.51 6.45 -18.05
CA ALA A 86 -5.63 6.43 -19.51
C ALA A 86 -4.71 5.39 -20.17
N ARG A 87 -3.51 5.15 -19.63
CA ARG A 87 -2.60 4.10 -20.11
C ARG A 87 -3.14 2.70 -19.82
N ILE A 88 -3.67 2.49 -18.61
CA ILE A 88 -4.29 1.21 -18.21
C ILE A 88 -5.52 0.91 -19.09
N ASP A 89 -6.40 1.89 -19.28
CA ASP A 89 -7.61 1.74 -20.11
C ASP A 89 -7.24 1.39 -21.57
N ALA A 90 -6.18 2.02 -22.11
CA ALA A 90 -5.69 1.73 -23.45
C ALA A 90 -5.08 0.33 -23.59
N ASP A 91 -4.37 -0.16 -22.57
CA ASP A 91 -3.80 -1.51 -22.57
C ASP A 91 -4.90 -2.58 -22.45
N LEU A 92 -5.93 -2.35 -21.63
CA LEU A 92 -7.08 -3.25 -21.54
C LEU A 92 -7.86 -3.36 -22.85
N PHE A 93 -8.00 -2.26 -23.60
CA PHE A 93 -8.72 -2.26 -24.87
C PHE A 93 -7.99 -3.02 -25.99
N MET A 94 -6.67 -3.13 -25.90
CA MET A 94 -5.84 -3.83 -26.89
C MET A 94 -5.70 -5.34 -26.63
N ARG A 95 -6.30 -5.84 -25.54
CA ARG A 95 -6.34 -7.26 -25.17
C ARG A 95 -7.71 -7.86 -25.49
#